data_AF-A0AAP2AJB1-F1
#
_entry.id   AF-A0AAP2AJB1-F1
#
_cell.length_a   1.000
_cell.length_b   1.000
_cell.length_c   1.000
_cell.angle_alpha   90.00
_cell.angle_beta   90.00
_cell.angle_gamma   90.00
#
_symmetry.space_group_name_H-M   'P 1'
#
loop_
_entity.id
_entity.type
_entity.pdbx_description
1 polymer ?
#
loop_
_entity_poly.entity_id
_entity_poly.type
_entity_poly.pdbx_seq_one_letter_code
_entity_poly.pdbx_strand_id
1 'polypeptide(L)' 'MIEKPKCMTVMLDADIAEALLQLQNTVVQKVNQAGVYGMAAKPSLGFLARKLLRDRLGMSTDGVDKPSAD' A
#
# COMPACT_ATOMS: atom_id res chain seq x y z
N MET A 1 25.41 -16.37 -0.88
CA MET A 1 24.02 -16.76 -1.17
C MET A 1 23.15 -15.56 -0.84
N ILE A 2 22.45 -14.99 -1.83
CA ILE A 2 21.49 -13.91 -1.57
C ILE A 2 20.18 -14.59 -1.16
N GLU A 3 19.79 -14.49 0.10
CA GLU A 3 18.50 -15.01 0.55
C GLU A 3 17.39 -14.20 -0.13
N LYS A 4 16.54 -14.89 -0.92
CA LYS A 4 15.37 -14.25 -1.50
C LYS A 4 14.43 -13.81 -0.37
N PRO A 5 13.87 -12.59 -0.42
CA PRO A 5 12.93 -12.12 0.58
C PRO A 5 11.74 -13.09 0.66
N LYS A 6 11.44 -13.58 1.86
CA LYS A 6 10.26 -14.43 2.08
C LYS A 6 9.01 -13.58 1.90
N CYS A 7 8.20 -13.91 0.89
CA CYS A 7 6.89 -13.31 0.67
C CYS A 7 5.78 -14.32 0.99
N MET A 8 4.64 -13.82 1.48
CA MET A 8 3.43 -14.60 1.71
C MET A 8 2.23 -13.88 1.10
N THR A 9 1.31 -14.64 0.53
CA THR A 9 0.03 -14.13 0.02
C THR A 9 -1.03 -14.27 1.10
N VAL A 10 -1.77 -13.19 1.36
CA VAL A 10 -2.92 -13.19 2.26
C VAL A 10 -4.18 -12.88 1.47
N MET A 11 -5.24 -13.64 1.74
CA MET A 11 -6.58 -13.33 1.21
C MET A 11 -7.26 -12.38 2.19
N LEU A 12 -7.88 -11.34 1.65
CA LEU A 12 -8.73 -10.42 2.40
C LEU A 12 -10.18 -10.79 2.15
N ASP A 13 -11.02 -10.64 3.16
CA ASP A 13 -12.47 -10.73 2.97
C ASP A 13 -12.99 -9.54 2.16
N ALA A 14 -14.26 -9.62 1.76
CA ALA A 14 -14.90 -8.61 0.94
C ALA A 14 -14.95 -7.24 1.63
N ASP A 15 -15.21 -7.22 2.94
CA ASP A 15 -15.37 -5.99 3.72
C ASP A 15 -14.04 -5.23 3.82
N ILE A 16 -12.94 -5.93 4.08
CA ILE A 16 -11.60 -5.34 4.11
C ILE A 16 -11.18 -4.88 2.71
N ALA A 17 -11.49 -5.66 1.68
CA ALA A 17 -11.19 -5.27 0.29
C ALA A 17 -11.93 -3.98 -0.10
N GLU A 18 -13.20 -3.85 0.28
CA GLU A 18 -14.00 -2.65 0.04
C GLU A 18 -13.47 -1.44 0.82
N ALA A 19 -13.15 -1.62 2.11
CA ALA A 19 -12.57 -0.57 2.94
C ALA A 19 -11.25 -0.04 2.36
N LEU A 20 -10.39 -0.92 1.83
CA LEU A 20 -9.13 -0.53 1.18
C LEU A 20 -9.37 0.23 -0.13
N LEU A 21 -10.38 -0.14 -0.91
CA LEU A 21 -10.79 0.58 -2.13
C LEU A 21 -11.28 1.99 -1.82
N GLN A 22 -12.11 2.15 -0.79
CA GLN A 22 -12.59 3.45 -0.34
C GLN A 22 -11.43 4.33 0.16
N LEU A 23 -10.49 3.74 0.91
CA LEU A 23 -9.28 4.43 1.36
C LEU A 23 -8.42 4.88 0.18
N GLN A 24 -8.20 4.01 -0.81
CA GLN A 24 -7.45 4.34 -2.02
C GLN A 24 -8.06 5.54 -2.76
N ASN A 25 -9.39 5.56 -2.91
CA ASN A 25 -10.10 6.68 -3.54
C ASN A 25 -9.95 7.97 -2.72
N THR A 26 -10.05 7.88 -1.39
CA THR A 26 -9.85 9.02 -0.48
C THR A 26 -8.44 9.61 -0.62
N VAL A 27 -7.41 8.76 -0.71
CA VAL A 27 -6.03 9.21 -0.90
C VAL A 27 -5.88 9.93 -2.22
N VAL A 28 -6.42 9.39 -3.31
CA VAL A 28 -6.39 10.02 -4.64
C VAL A 28 -7.11 11.37 -4.62
N GLN A 29 -8.28 11.47 -3.99
CA GLN A 29 -9.01 12.73 -3.87
C GLN A 29 -8.21 13.80 -3.11
N LYS A 30 -7.61 13.44 -1.97
CA LYS A 30 -6.80 14.37 -1.18
C LYS A 30 -5.57 14.87 -1.94
N VAL A 31 -4.92 14.00 -2.70
CA VAL A 31 -3.80 14.37 -3.57
C VAL A 31 -4.24 15.34 -4.66
N ASN A 32 -5.35 15.05 -5.34
CA ASN A 32 -5.89 15.93 -6.38
C ASN A 32 -6.24 17.31 -5.79
N GLN A 33 -6.87 17.34 -4.61
CA GLN A 33 -7.17 18.58 -3.89
C GLN A 33 -5.91 19.36 -3.49
N ALA A 34 -4.80 18.68 -3.22
CA ALA A 34 -3.52 19.30 -2.92
C ALA A 34 -2.81 19.88 -4.17
N GLY A 35 -3.47 19.90 -5.33
CA GLY A 35 -2.93 20.47 -6.57
C GLY A 35 -1.98 19.54 -7.32
N VAL A 36 -1.78 18.31 -6.84
CA VAL A 36 -0.95 17.30 -7.50
C VAL A 36 -1.81 16.53 -8.51
N TYR A 37 -2.36 17.25 -9.49
CA TYR A 37 -3.15 16.66 -10.56
C TYR A 37 -2.23 15.88 -11.51
N GLY A 38 -2.47 14.57 -11.65
CA GLY A 38 -1.80 13.72 -12.64
C GLY A 38 -0.38 13.25 -12.30
N MET A 39 0.23 13.71 -11.20
CA MET A 39 1.59 13.31 -10.81
C MET A 39 1.69 12.30 -9.66
N ALA A 40 0.69 12.18 -8.78
CA ALA A 40 0.78 11.14 -7.75
C ALA A 40 0.25 9.82 -8.28
N ALA A 41 1.12 8.82 -8.31
CA ALA A 41 0.71 7.45 -8.60
C ALA A 41 -0.38 7.02 -7.60
N LYS A 42 -1.50 6.53 -8.13
CA LYS A 42 -2.56 5.90 -7.32
C LYS A 42 -1.90 4.75 -6.52
N PRO A 43 -1.94 4.79 -5.17
CA PRO A 43 -1.31 3.74 -4.37
C PRO A 43 -2.00 2.41 -4.61
N SER A 44 -1.26 1.30 -4.67
CA SER A 44 -1.87 -0.03 -4.84
C SER A 44 -2.60 -0.47 -3.57
N LEU A 45 -3.60 -1.35 -3.70
CA LEU A 45 -4.29 -1.91 -2.53
C LEU A 45 -3.32 -2.71 -1.64
N GLY A 46 -2.37 -3.42 -2.24
CA GLY A 46 -1.33 -4.15 -1.51
C GLY A 46 -0.44 -3.23 -0.68
N PHE A 47 -0.07 -2.07 -1.22
CA PHE A 47 0.69 -1.06 -0.47
C PHE A 47 -0.13 -0.56 0.73
N LEU A 48 -1.40 -0.20 0.53
CA LEU A 48 -2.27 0.27 1.61
C LEU A 48 -2.45 -0.79 2.70
N ALA A 49 -2.71 -2.04 2.33
CA ALA A 49 -2.82 -3.15 3.27
C ALA A 49 -1.53 -3.33 4.08
N ARG A 50 -0.37 -3.37 3.41
CA ARG A 50 0.94 -3.50 4.09
C ARG A 50 1.20 -2.34 5.03
N LYS A 51 0.93 -1.10 4.60
CA LYS A 51 1.11 0.09 5.43
C LYS A 51 0.26 0.01 6.71
N LEU A 52 -1.04 -0.27 6.57
CA LEU A 52 -1.95 -0.39 7.70
C LEU A 52 -1.57 -1.53 8.65
N LEU A 53 -1.18 -2.68 8.12
CA LEU A 53 -0.72 -3.81 8.95
C LEU A 53 0.54 -3.47 9.72
N ARG A 54 1.52 -2.82 9.07
CA ARG A 54 2.77 -2.40 9.73
C ARG A 54 2.51 -1.35 10.80
N ASP A 55 1.67 -0.36 10.51
CA ASP A 55 1.26 0.65 11.49
C ASP A 55 0.61 0.00 12.72
N ARG A 56 -0.27 -0.99 12.51
CA ARG A 56 -0.93 -1.73 13.60
C ARG A 56 0.02 -2.63 14.39
N LEU A 57 1.09 -3.12 13.77
CA LEU A 57 2.12 -3.94 14.40
C LEU A 57 3.27 -3.11 14.98
N GLY A 58 3.23 -1.77 14.89
CA GLY A 58 4.31 -0.90 15.35
C GLY A 58 5.60 -1.03 14.54
N MET A 59 5.51 -1.46 13.28
CA MET A 59 6.64 -1.65 12.38
C MET A 59 6.87 -0.42 11.49
N SER A 60 8.12 -0.07 11.23
CA SER A 60 8.46 1.03 10.32
C SER A 60 7.93 0.77 8.91
N THR A 61 7.36 1.80 8.28
CA THR A 61 6.84 1.77 6.91
C THR A 61 7.89 2.08 5.84
N ASP A 62 9.12 2.40 6.24
CA ASP A 62 10.21 2.69 5.32
C ASP A 62 10.70 1.42 4.61
N GLY A 63 10.68 1.44 3.26
CA GLY A 63 11.20 0.36 2.43
C GLY A 63 10.18 -0.70 1.95
N VAL A 64 8.88 -0.46 2.12
CA VAL A 64 7.81 -1.43 1.81
C VAL A 64 7.70 -1.80 0.31
N ASP A 65 8.22 -0.95 -0.58
CA ASP A 65 8.21 -1.19 -2.04
C ASP A 65 9.52 -0.66 -2.67
N LYS A 66 10.68 -1.12 -2.20
CA LYS A 66 11.85 -1.11 -3.09
C LYS A 66 11.53 -2.12 -4.20
N PRO A 67 11.49 -1.71 -5.48
CA PRO A 67 11.38 -2.68 -6.56
C PRO A 67 12.54 -3.66 -6.37
N SER A 68 12.23 -4.95 -6.31
CA SER A 68 13.24 -5.98 -6.49
C SER A 68 13.94 -5.66 -7.81
N ALA A 69 15.19 -5.22 -7.74
CA ALA A 69 16.04 -5.18 -8.91
C ALA A 69 16.30 -6.65 -9.29
N ASP A 70 15.52 -7.14 -10.26
CA ASP A 70 15.95 -8.21 -11.16
C ASP A 70 16.88 -7.60 -12.22
#